data_AF-A0A4R5J5E3-F1
#
_entry.id   AF-A0A4R5J5E3-F1
#
_cell.length_a   1.000
_cell.length_b   1.000
_cell.length_c   1.000
_cell.angle_alpha   90.00
_cell.angle_beta   90.00
_cell.angle_gamma   90.00
#
_symmetry.space_group_name_H-M   'P 1'
#
loop_
_entity.id
_entity.type
_entity.pdbx_description
1 polymer ?
#
loop_
_entity_poly.entity_id
_entity_poly.type
_entity_poly.pdbx_seq_one_letter_code
_entity_poly.pdbx_strand_id
1 'polypeptide(L)'
;MTRRYAAFLVCAVASLAAHAATIDAVIGPNAIVVKVDGQARVHTLEGKPVLYCGLEAFLGWSARLLGAQIDPGVEAGPVVTLGGKAVPIATLFVREGWLRPPALNDAAQEALAERRGGWACAPKTEPFAQMGSRVDPKITAGIAMNESSYRGRPWPWTLNVAGRGMFFSTREEAYAAINRLLANQRCDFDVGLMQVNWCYHGKRFTSPWEALAPATNIRVAEDILTENLQRSGSAMKAVAWYHSANPERGGPYFSRFMKHVAQFQ
;
A
#
# COMPACT_ATOMS: atom_id res chain seq x y z
N MET A 1 -51.11 31.87 -59.08
CA MET A 1 -50.80 30.56 -58.46
C MET A 1 -49.29 30.34 -58.53
N THR A 2 -48.55 30.68 -57.48
CA THR A 2 -47.08 30.56 -57.44
C THR A 2 -46.70 29.56 -56.36
N ARG A 3 -46.24 28.37 -56.79
CA ARG A 3 -45.73 27.30 -55.93
C ARG A 3 -44.41 27.76 -55.29
N ARG A 4 -44.34 27.80 -53.95
CA ARG A 4 -43.09 27.91 -53.20
C ARG A 4 -42.64 26.50 -52.83
N TYR A 5 -41.52 26.05 -53.40
CA TYR A 5 -40.81 24.85 -52.95
C TYR A 5 -39.95 25.23 -51.74
N ALA A 6 -40.26 24.65 -50.58
CA ALA A 6 -39.40 24.74 -49.40
C ALA A 6 -38.33 23.63 -49.50
N ALA A 7 -37.08 24.02 -49.71
CA ALA A 7 -35.95 23.12 -49.60
C ALA A 7 -35.67 22.85 -48.13
N PHE A 8 -35.92 21.63 -47.67
CA PHE A 8 -35.49 21.15 -46.36
C PHE A 8 -33.98 20.85 -46.44
N LEU A 9 -33.16 21.70 -45.82
CA LEU A 9 -31.76 21.40 -45.56
C LEU A 9 -31.70 20.38 -44.43
N VAL A 10 -31.39 19.12 -44.76
CA VAL A 10 -31.05 18.10 -43.77
C VAL A 10 -29.60 18.34 -43.36
N CYS A 11 -29.38 18.99 -42.21
CA CYS A 11 -28.08 19.00 -41.55
C CYS A 11 -27.79 17.57 -41.03
N ALA A 12 -27.03 16.80 -41.78
CA ALA A 12 -26.43 15.57 -41.28
C ALA A 12 -25.38 15.97 -40.22
N VAL A 13 -25.74 15.81 -38.94
CA VAL A 13 -24.76 15.86 -37.85
C VAL A 13 -23.95 14.57 -37.97
N ALA A 14 -22.82 14.63 -38.67
CA ALA A 14 -21.83 13.58 -38.60
C ALA A 14 -21.29 13.56 -37.16
N SER A 15 -21.75 12.61 -36.35
CA SER A 15 -21.09 12.26 -35.11
C SER A 15 -19.69 11.80 -35.48
N LEU A 16 -18.70 12.68 -35.34
CA LEU A 16 -17.30 12.28 -35.28
C LEU A 16 -17.20 11.35 -34.07
N ALA A 17 -17.31 10.05 -34.31
CA ALA A 17 -16.93 9.06 -33.32
C ALA A 17 -15.45 9.33 -33.04
N ALA A 18 -15.16 10.01 -31.93
CA ALA A 18 -13.82 10.08 -31.40
C ALA A 18 -13.35 8.63 -31.30
N HIS A 19 -12.37 8.26 -32.13
CA HIS A 19 -11.90 6.89 -32.20
C HIS A 19 -11.22 6.58 -30.86
N ALA A 20 -11.86 5.72 -30.08
CA ALA A 20 -11.45 5.46 -28.72
C ALA A 20 -10.06 4.80 -28.72
N ALA A 21 -9.12 5.43 -28.03
CA ALA A 21 -7.81 4.86 -27.78
C ALA A 21 -7.95 3.62 -26.87
N THR A 22 -7.17 2.58 -27.17
CA THR A 22 -7.24 1.30 -26.45
C THR A 22 -5.86 0.80 -26.07
N ILE A 23 -5.77 0.02 -24.99
CA ILE A 23 -4.53 -0.66 -24.59
C ILE A 23 -4.34 -1.88 -25.51
N ASP A 24 -3.35 -1.82 -26.40
CA ASP A 24 -3.03 -2.88 -27.36
C ASP A 24 -2.14 -3.95 -26.74
N ALA A 25 -1.20 -3.53 -25.88
CA ALA A 25 -0.33 -4.42 -25.12
C ALA A 25 0.10 -3.79 -23.79
N VAL A 26 0.46 -4.64 -22.83
CA VAL A 26 1.13 -4.23 -21.59
C VAL A 26 2.51 -4.88 -21.59
N ILE A 27 3.57 -4.07 -21.69
CA ILE A 27 4.95 -4.57 -21.82
C ILE A 27 5.54 -4.84 -20.42
N GLY A 28 5.21 -3.98 -19.46
CA GLY A 28 5.69 -4.08 -18.10
C GLY A 28 4.95 -3.11 -17.18
N PRO A 29 5.24 -3.14 -15.86
CA PRO A 29 4.55 -2.28 -14.90
C PRO A 29 4.78 -0.78 -15.09
N ASN A 30 5.70 -0.38 -15.97
CA ASN A 30 5.96 1.02 -16.31
C ASN A 30 5.83 1.33 -17.81
N ALA A 31 5.30 0.40 -18.61
CA ALA A 31 5.22 0.58 -20.06
C ALA A 31 4.00 -0.14 -20.65
N ILE A 32 3.15 0.62 -21.33
CA ILE A 32 1.97 0.12 -22.06
C ILE A 32 2.05 0.55 -23.52
N VAL A 33 1.38 -0.19 -24.40
CA VAL A 33 1.15 0.21 -25.79
C VAL A 33 -0.29 0.66 -25.93
N VAL A 34 -0.48 1.89 -26.37
CA VAL A 34 -1.80 2.46 -26.67
C VAL A 34 -1.95 2.56 -28.18
N LYS A 35 -3.08 2.08 -28.68
CA LYS A 35 -3.44 2.16 -30.09
C LYS A 35 -4.53 3.21 -30.30
N VAL A 36 -4.24 4.17 -31.18
CA VAL A 36 -5.14 5.26 -31.58
C VAL A 36 -5.11 5.33 -33.10
N ASP A 37 -6.28 5.27 -33.75
CA ASP A 37 -6.39 5.34 -35.21
C ASP A 37 -5.48 4.36 -35.97
N GLY A 38 -5.32 3.15 -35.43
CA GLY A 38 -4.45 2.12 -36.00
C GLY A 38 -2.96 2.30 -35.72
N GLN A 39 -2.53 3.42 -35.13
CA GLN A 39 -1.14 3.67 -34.73
C GLN A 39 -0.91 3.24 -33.27
N ALA A 40 0.09 2.39 -33.05
CA ALA A 40 0.53 1.96 -31.74
C ALA A 40 1.66 2.87 -31.23
N ARG A 41 1.57 3.34 -29.98
CA ARG A 41 2.61 4.11 -29.30
C ARG A 41 2.89 3.55 -27.91
N VAL A 42 4.16 3.53 -27.52
CA VAL A 42 4.55 3.16 -26.17
C VAL A 42 4.36 4.37 -25.25
N HIS A 43 3.65 4.16 -24.15
CA HIS A 43 3.50 5.12 -23.06
C HIS A 43 4.22 4.59 -21.83
N THR A 44 5.14 5.39 -21.30
CA THR A 44 5.85 5.09 -20.07
C THR A 44 5.12 5.68 -18.86
N LEU A 45 5.11 4.94 -17.77
CA LEU A 45 4.58 5.39 -16.48
C LEU A 45 5.75 5.71 -15.55
N GLU A 46 5.65 6.81 -14.82
CA GLU A 46 6.67 7.19 -13.84
C GLU A 46 6.67 6.21 -12.66
N GLY A 47 7.87 5.79 -12.24
CA GLY A 47 8.06 4.87 -11.12
C GLY A 47 8.92 3.66 -11.47
N LYS A 48 9.16 2.82 -10.47
CA LYS A 48 9.96 1.60 -10.60
C LYS A 48 9.03 0.37 -10.67
N PRO A 49 9.21 -0.53 -11.65
CA PRO A 49 8.48 -1.80 -11.68
C PRO A 49 8.69 -2.63 -10.41
N VAL A 50 7.62 -3.23 -9.91
CA VAL A 50 7.64 -4.17 -8.78
C VAL A 50 7.50 -5.58 -9.34
N LEU A 51 8.62 -6.26 -9.52
CA LEU A 51 8.71 -7.55 -10.23
C LEU A 51 9.26 -8.69 -9.36
N TYR A 52 9.12 -8.63 -8.03
CA TYR A 52 9.60 -9.73 -7.16
C TYR A 52 8.92 -11.07 -7.48
N CYS A 53 7.68 -11.07 -7.98
CA CYS A 53 6.98 -12.27 -8.45
C CYS A 53 7.27 -12.62 -9.93
N GLY A 54 8.16 -11.87 -10.60
CA GLY A 54 8.48 -12.04 -12.01
C GLY A 54 7.53 -11.31 -12.97
N LEU A 55 7.97 -11.18 -14.22
CA LEU A 55 7.21 -10.51 -15.29
C LEU A 55 5.95 -11.30 -15.68
N GLU A 56 6.02 -12.63 -15.73
CA GLU A 56 4.88 -13.49 -16.08
C GLU A 56 3.68 -13.30 -15.15
N ALA A 57 3.92 -13.18 -13.84
CA ALA A 57 2.85 -12.91 -12.87
C ALA A 57 2.16 -11.57 -13.13
N PHE A 58 2.93 -10.54 -13.50
CA PHE A 58 2.40 -9.25 -13.89
C PHE A 58 1.62 -9.31 -15.22
N LEU A 59 2.14 -10.02 -16.24
CA LEU A 59 1.48 -10.16 -17.53
C LEU A 59 0.15 -10.91 -17.40
N GLY A 60 0.11 -11.98 -16.60
CA GLY A 60 -1.12 -12.70 -16.28
C GLY A 60 -2.16 -11.82 -15.59
N TRP A 61 -1.74 -10.96 -14.64
CA TRP A 61 -2.63 -9.99 -13.99
C TRP A 61 -3.11 -8.89 -14.95
N SER A 62 -2.22 -8.38 -15.80
CA SER A 62 -2.49 -7.23 -16.67
C SER A 62 -3.25 -7.58 -17.94
N ALA A 63 -3.40 -8.87 -18.28
CA ALA A 63 -4.19 -9.33 -19.43
C ALA A 63 -5.62 -8.76 -19.45
N ARG A 64 -6.21 -8.49 -18.28
CA ARG A 64 -7.53 -7.86 -18.12
C ARG A 64 -7.63 -6.42 -18.67
N LEU A 65 -6.49 -5.79 -18.97
CA LEU A 65 -6.41 -4.42 -19.47
C LEU A 65 -6.39 -4.38 -21.00
N LEU A 66 -6.12 -5.50 -21.67
CA LEU A 66 -6.04 -5.55 -23.14
C LEU A 66 -7.41 -5.20 -23.74
N GLY A 67 -7.41 -4.26 -24.68
CA GLY A 67 -8.61 -3.72 -25.31
C GLY A 67 -9.39 -2.71 -24.44
N ALA A 68 -8.96 -2.42 -23.21
CA ALA A 68 -9.61 -1.42 -22.38
C ALA A 68 -9.47 -0.02 -23.00
N GLN A 69 -10.54 0.78 -22.93
CA GLN A 69 -10.50 2.18 -23.34
C GLN A 69 -9.59 2.97 -22.43
N ILE A 70 -8.75 3.80 -23.04
CA ILE A 70 -7.79 4.63 -22.33
C ILE A 70 -7.80 6.04 -22.89
N ASP A 71 -8.06 7.01 -22.03
CA ASP A 71 -7.98 8.42 -22.38
C ASP A 71 -6.59 8.96 -22.03
N PRO A 72 -6.06 9.95 -22.77
CA PRO A 72 -4.74 10.54 -22.47
C PRO A 72 -4.67 11.13 -21.06
N GLY A 73 -5.81 11.51 -20.48
CA GLY A 73 -5.89 12.15 -19.18
C GLY A 73 -5.25 13.53 -19.17
N VAL A 74 -4.99 14.03 -17.96
CA VAL A 74 -4.34 15.32 -17.71
C VAL A 74 -3.12 15.11 -16.80
N GLU A 75 -3.05 15.80 -15.66
CA GLU A 75 -1.92 15.75 -14.71
C GLU A 75 -1.57 14.34 -14.21
N ALA A 76 -2.55 13.47 -13.99
CA ALA A 76 -2.34 12.11 -13.49
C ALA A 76 -1.95 11.10 -14.58
N GLY A 77 -1.79 11.56 -15.83
CA GLY A 77 -1.49 10.74 -16.99
C GLY A 77 -2.68 9.92 -17.50
N PRO A 78 -2.43 8.88 -18.31
CA PRO A 78 -3.47 8.11 -19.00
C PRO A 78 -4.48 7.47 -18.04
N VAL A 79 -5.76 7.53 -18.40
CA VAL A 79 -6.90 7.08 -17.60
C VAL A 79 -7.56 5.89 -18.27
N VAL A 80 -7.57 4.73 -17.62
CA VAL A 80 -8.23 3.54 -18.12
C VAL A 80 -9.65 3.44 -17.55
N THR A 81 -10.61 3.03 -18.38
CA THR A 81 -11.98 2.76 -17.93
C THR A 81 -12.18 1.26 -17.75
N LEU A 82 -12.38 0.82 -16.51
CA LEU A 82 -12.62 -0.58 -16.15
C LEU A 82 -13.95 -0.71 -15.42
N GLY A 83 -14.88 -1.53 -15.94
CA GLY A 83 -16.19 -1.74 -15.30
C GLY A 83 -16.97 -0.44 -15.06
N GLY A 84 -16.86 0.53 -15.97
CA GLY A 84 -17.50 1.84 -15.86
C GLY A 84 -16.80 2.85 -14.94
N LYS A 85 -15.63 2.51 -14.37
CA LYS A 85 -14.84 3.42 -13.53
C LYS A 85 -13.58 3.86 -14.25
N ALA A 86 -13.43 5.18 -14.38
CA ALA A 86 -12.22 5.81 -14.91
C ALA A 86 -11.16 5.94 -13.80
N VAL A 87 -9.96 5.40 -14.03
CA VAL A 87 -8.86 5.43 -13.05
C VAL A 87 -7.54 5.70 -13.78
N PRO A 88 -6.68 6.62 -13.30
CA PRO A 88 -5.33 6.76 -13.84
C PRO A 88 -4.59 5.43 -13.77
N ILE A 89 -4.02 4.98 -14.89
CA ILE A 89 -3.45 3.64 -14.99
C ILE A 89 -2.25 3.45 -14.03
N ALA A 90 -1.46 4.50 -13.82
CA ALA A 90 -0.40 4.50 -12.82
C ALA A 90 -0.96 4.28 -11.41
N THR A 91 -2.05 4.96 -11.03
CA THR A 91 -2.73 4.77 -9.74
C THR A 91 -3.23 3.33 -9.58
N LEU A 92 -3.79 2.74 -10.63
CA LEU A 92 -4.20 1.33 -10.62
C LEU A 92 -2.99 0.43 -10.34
N PHE A 93 -1.87 0.62 -11.03
CA PHE A 93 -0.70 -0.25 -10.89
C PHE A 93 -0.04 -0.09 -9.52
N VAL A 94 -0.01 1.12 -8.97
CA VAL A 94 0.47 1.39 -7.61
C VAL A 94 -0.41 0.68 -6.59
N ARG A 95 -1.74 0.89 -6.65
CA ARG A 95 -2.69 0.27 -5.72
C ARG A 95 -2.62 -1.25 -5.78
N GLU A 96 -2.38 -1.83 -6.93
CA GLU A 96 -2.39 -3.28 -7.13
C GLU A 96 -1.01 -3.91 -6.86
N GLY A 97 0.00 -3.09 -6.53
CA GLY A 97 1.31 -3.56 -6.10
C GLY A 97 2.28 -3.91 -7.23
N TRP A 98 2.11 -3.31 -8.40
CA TRP A 98 2.96 -3.55 -9.58
C TRP A 98 3.89 -2.38 -9.91
N LEU A 99 3.58 -1.17 -9.45
CA LEU A 99 4.40 0.02 -9.67
C LEU A 99 4.74 0.70 -8.34
N ARG A 100 6.01 1.01 -8.13
CA ARG A 100 6.47 1.82 -7.01
C ARG A 100 6.64 3.27 -7.48
N PRO A 101 5.83 4.23 -6.99
CA PRO A 101 6.00 5.63 -7.36
C PRO A 101 7.34 6.18 -6.83
N PRO A 102 7.80 7.35 -7.33
CA PRO A 102 9.01 8.00 -6.82
C PRO A 102 8.96 8.21 -5.30
N ALA A 103 7.82 8.73 -4.81
CA ALA A 103 7.50 8.87 -3.39
C ALA A 103 6.31 7.98 -3.01
N LEU A 104 6.42 7.27 -1.89
CA LEU A 104 5.37 6.35 -1.43
C LEU A 104 4.16 7.11 -0.87
N ASN A 105 3.14 7.26 -1.71
CA ASN A 105 1.81 7.69 -1.29
C ASN A 105 1.07 6.58 -0.51
N ASP A 106 -0.09 6.90 0.05
CA ASP A 106 -0.89 5.97 0.85
C ASP A 106 -1.16 4.64 0.11
N ALA A 107 -1.62 4.70 -1.15
CA ALA A 107 -1.89 3.50 -1.94
C ALA A 107 -0.65 2.60 -2.12
N ALA A 108 0.54 3.20 -2.30
CA ALA A 108 1.79 2.46 -2.39
C ALA A 108 2.19 1.82 -1.05
N GLN A 109 2.03 2.55 0.05
CA GLN A 109 2.30 2.03 1.40
C GLN A 109 1.37 0.86 1.74
N GLU A 110 0.08 0.97 1.43
CA GLU A 110 -0.89 -0.10 1.63
C GLU A 110 -0.56 -1.33 0.78
N ALA A 111 -0.33 -1.15 -0.53
CA ALA A 111 -0.02 -2.27 -1.42
C ALA A 111 1.25 -3.01 -0.98
N LEU A 112 2.25 -2.27 -0.51
CA LEU A 112 3.50 -2.82 0.02
C LEU A 112 3.28 -3.56 1.35
N ALA A 113 2.56 -2.96 2.31
CA ALA A 113 2.33 -3.55 3.63
C ALA A 113 1.39 -4.77 3.56
N GLU A 114 0.37 -4.73 2.71
CA GLU A 114 -0.55 -5.85 2.47
C GLU A 114 0.02 -6.93 1.56
N ARG A 115 1.16 -6.66 0.91
CA ARG A 115 1.85 -7.58 0.01
C ARG A 115 1.06 -7.89 -1.26
N ARG A 116 0.42 -6.87 -1.85
CA ARG A 116 -0.34 -6.99 -3.11
C ARG A 116 0.59 -7.11 -4.31
N GLY A 117 0.11 -7.77 -5.37
CA GLY A 117 0.81 -7.84 -6.66
C GLY A 117 2.23 -8.38 -6.54
N GLY A 118 3.17 -7.68 -7.16
CA GLY A 118 4.58 -8.05 -7.15
C GLY A 118 5.18 -8.06 -5.75
N TRP A 119 4.66 -7.26 -4.81
CA TRP A 119 5.14 -7.29 -3.42
C TRP A 119 4.88 -8.62 -2.74
N ALA A 120 3.94 -9.46 -3.19
CA ALA A 120 3.66 -10.75 -2.58
C ALA A 120 4.92 -11.61 -2.37
N CYS A 121 5.83 -11.60 -3.35
CA CYS A 121 7.04 -12.42 -3.38
C CYS A 121 8.31 -11.71 -2.87
N ALA A 122 8.22 -10.45 -2.42
CA ALA A 122 9.40 -9.74 -1.92
C ALA A 122 9.93 -10.35 -0.59
N PRO A 123 11.11 -9.98 -0.10
CA PRO A 123 11.51 -10.33 1.26
C PRO A 123 10.54 -9.76 2.31
N LYS A 124 10.39 -10.41 3.48
CA LYS A 124 9.55 -9.89 4.58
C LYS A 124 10.04 -8.55 5.14
N THR A 125 11.32 -8.25 4.93
CA THR A 125 11.98 -7.00 5.32
C THR A 125 11.63 -5.84 4.39
N GLU A 126 11.10 -6.11 3.19
CA GLU A 126 10.91 -5.08 2.15
C GLU A 126 10.04 -3.90 2.60
N PRO A 127 8.87 -4.08 3.27
CA PRO A 127 8.08 -2.94 3.74
C PRO A 127 8.85 -2.01 4.67
N PHE A 128 9.70 -2.59 5.53
CA PHE A 128 10.48 -1.86 6.51
C PHE A 128 11.71 -1.18 5.88
N ALA A 129 12.32 -1.80 4.87
CA ALA A 129 13.41 -1.20 4.11
C ALA A 129 12.95 0.01 3.28
N GLN A 130 11.70 -0.02 2.79
CA GLN A 130 11.13 1.04 1.97
C GLN A 130 10.55 2.21 2.78
N MET A 131 10.12 1.97 4.02
CA MET A 131 9.40 2.95 4.84
C MET A 131 10.12 3.36 6.13
N GLY A 132 11.04 2.54 6.64
CA GLY A 132 11.91 2.86 7.77
C GLY A 132 13.23 3.49 7.30
N SER A 133 13.93 4.16 8.21
CA SER A 133 15.24 4.76 7.88
C SER A 133 16.26 4.76 9.02
N ARG A 134 15.86 4.39 10.24
CA ARG A 134 16.71 4.53 11.43
C ARG A 134 17.16 3.21 12.02
N VAL A 135 16.37 2.16 11.85
CA VAL A 135 16.63 0.84 12.41
C VAL A 135 16.76 -0.17 11.27
N ASP A 136 17.66 -1.13 11.44
CA ASP A 136 17.82 -2.23 10.48
C ASP A 136 16.45 -2.88 10.17
N PRO A 137 16.05 -2.99 8.89
CA PRO A 137 14.79 -3.59 8.46
C PRO A 137 14.56 -5.02 8.99
N LYS A 138 15.62 -5.79 9.26
CA LYS A 138 15.51 -7.12 9.89
C LYS A 138 14.98 -7.02 11.32
N ILE A 139 15.37 -5.99 12.07
CA ILE A 139 14.89 -5.78 13.44
C ILE A 139 13.41 -5.36 13.42
N THR A 140 13.05 -4.36 12.62
CA THR A 140 11.66 -3.90 12.56
C THR A 140 10.72 -4.96 11.98
N ALA A 141 11.16 -5.71 10.96
CA ALA A 141 10.40 -6.86 10.45
C ALA A 141 10.24 -7.97 11.50
N GLY A 142 11.28 -8.24 12.31
CA GLY A 142 11.23 -9.25 13.36
C GLY A 142 10.25 -8.88 14.46
N ILE A 143 10.24 -7.60 14.86
CA ILE A 143 9.27 -7.05 15.82
C ILE A 143 7.86 -7.14 15.23
N ALA A 144 7.64 -6.68 14.01
CA ALA A 144 6.32 -6.73 13.38
C ALA A 144 5.78 -8.17 13.24
N MET A 145 6.65 -9.16 13.04
CA MET A 145 6.27 -10.58 13.06
C MET A 145 5.86 -11.08 14.45
N ASN A 146 6.48 -10.58 15.52
CA ASN A 146 6.02 -10.87 16.88
C ASN A 146 4.65 -10.22 17.17
N GLU A 147 4.47 -9.01 16.67
CA GLU A 147 3.40 -8.11 17.13
C GLU A 147 2.11 -8.23 16.31
N SER A 148 2.21 -8.28 14.98
CA SER A 148 1.04 -8.20 14.09
C SER A 148 0.99 -9.33 13.06
N SER A 149 1.60 -10.49 13.34
CA SER A 149 1.59 -11.60 12.38
C SER A 149 0.20 -12.17 12.19
N TYR A 150 -0.27 -12.13 10.94
CA TYR A 150 -1.49 -12.73 10.46
C TYR A 150 -1.21 -13.49 9.17
N ARG A 151 -1.56 -14.78 9.14
CA ARG A 151 -1.30 -15.68 8.00
C ARG A 151 0.17 -15.64 7.53
N GLY A 152 1.12 -15.60 8.48
CA GLY A 152 2.55 -15.72 8.23
C GLY A 152 3.29 -14.43 7.85
N ARG A 153 2.62 -13.27 7.87
CA ARG A 153 3.20 -11.94 7.60
C ARG A 153 2.67 -10.88 8.56
N PRO A 154 3.37 -9.76 8.79
CA PRO A 154 2.80 -8.64 9.53
C PRO A 154 1.62 -8.07 8.76
N TRP A 155 0.55 -7.70 9.46
CA TRP A 155 -0.65 -7.14 8.83
C TRP A 155 -0.91 -5.71 9.33
N PRO A 156 -1.00 -4.71 8.42
CA PRO A 156 -1.03 -3.31 8.82
C PRO A 156 -2.33 -2.89 9.51
N TRP A 157 -3.43 -3.59 9.23
CA TRP A 157 -4.75 -3.29 9.79
C TRP A 157 -5.03 -4.15 11.03
N THR A 158 -4.04 -4.19 11.93
CA THR A 158 -4.11 -4.97 13.17
C THR A 158 -4.32 -4.04 14.35
N LEU A 159 -5.27 -4.39 15.22
CA LEU A 159 -5.41 -3.81 16.55
C LEU A 159 -5.26 -4.90 17.59
N ASN A 160 -4.62 -4.61 18.72
CA ASN A 160 -4.75 -5.42 19.92
C ASN A 160 -5.51 -4.59 20.95
N VAL A 161 -6.61 -5.12 21.47
CA VAL A 161 -7.47 -4.45 22.45
C VAL A 161 -7.45 -5.26 23.74
N ALA A 162 -6.79 -4.73 24.78
CA ALA A 162 -6.66 -5.40 26.08
C ALA A 162 -6.23 -6.89 25.98
N GLY A 163 -5.27 -7.19 25.10
CA GLY A 163 -4.77 -8.54 24.84
C GLY A 163 -5.50 -9.32 23.74
N ARG A 164 -6.60 -8.77 23.18
CA ARG A 164 -7.36 -9.40 22.09
C ARG A 164 -6.95 -8.82 20.73
N GLY A 165 -6.27 -9.64 19.93
CA GLY A 165 -5.96 -9.31 18.54
C GLY A 165 -7.21 -9.24 17.65
N MET A 166 -7.24 -8.23 16.78
CA MET A 166 -8.25 -7.96 15.77
C MET A 166 -7.56 -7.64 14.45
N PHE A 167 -7.97 -8.31 13.37
CA PHE A 167 -7.39 -8.14 12.03
C PHE A 167 -8.49 -7.69 11.07
N PHE A 168 -8.35 -6.51 10.51
CA PHE A 168 -9.32 -5.89 9.61
C PHE A 168 -8.91 -6.05 8.15
N SER A 169 -9.86 -5.96 7.22
CA SER A 169 -9.54 -6.09 5.80
C SER A 169 -8.94 -4.82 5.21
N THR A 170 -9.31 -3.65 5.74
CA THR A 170 -8.83 -2.35 5.25
C THR A 170 -8.45 -1.39 6.37
N ARG A 171 -7.73 -0.33 6.01
CA ARG A 171 -7.39 0.77 6.91
C ARG A 171 -8.63 1.46 7.49
N GLU A 172 -9.67 1.65 6.67
CA GLU A 172 -10.92 2.29 7.06
C GLU A 172 -11.66 1.48 8.13
N GLU A 173 -11.70 0.15 8.00
CA GLU A 173 -12.32 -0.71 9.01
C GLU A 173 -11.58 -0.65 10.35
N ALA A 174 -10.24 -0.71 10.31
CA ALA A 174 -9.42 -0.54 11.51
C ALA A 174 -9.61 0.85 12.13
N TYR A 175 -9.65 1.91 11.30
CA TYR A 175 -9.87 3.27 11.76
C TYR A 175 -11.25 3.46 12.40
N ALA A 176 -12.30 2.89 11.79
CA ALA A 176 -13.64 2.89 12.36
C ALA A 176 -13.67 2.18 13.72
N ALA A 177 -12.93 1.07 13.87
CA ALA A 177 -12.77 0.40 15.16
C ALA A 177 -12.06 1.31 16.18
N ILE A 178 -10.94 1.95 15.83
CA ILE A 178 -10.24 2.88 16.73
C ILE A 178 -11.17 4.00 17.18
N ASN A 179 -11.93 4.63 16.28
CA ASN A 179 -12.85 5.70 16.65
C ASN A 179 -13.93 5.25 17.64
N ARG A 180 -14.42 4.00 17.55
CA ARG A 180 -15.32 3.43 18.55
C ARG A 180 -14.62 3.26 19.91
N LEU A 181 -13.35 2.85 19.93
CA LEU A 181 -12.58 2.75 21.18
C LEU A 181 -12.42 4.12 21.84
N LEU A 182 -12.04 5.12 21.06
CA LEU A 182 -11.85 6.49 21.55
C LEU A 182 -13.16 7.13 22.03
N ALA A 183 -14.28 6.90 21.35
CA ALA A 183 -15.60 7.35 21.79
C ALA A 183 -15.99 6.76 23.16
N ASN A 184 -15.50 5.57 23.48
CA ASN A 184 -15.66 4.93 24.79
C ASN A 184 -14.52 5.27 25.77
N GLN A 185 -13.72 6.30 25.49
CA GLN A 185 -12.59 6.76 26.31
C GLN A 185 -11.54 5.67 26.60
N ARG A 186 -11.45 4.67 25.72
CA ARG A 186 -10.46 3.61 25.81
C ARG A 186 -9.14 4.09 25.20
N CYS A 187 -8.02 3.73 25.83
CA CYS A 187 -6.68 3.89 25.25
C CYS A 187 -5.86 2.60 25.28
N ASP A 188 -6.40 1.54 25.89
CA ASP A 188 -5.79 0.23 26.14
C ASP A 188 -5.75 -0.64 24.87
N PHE A 189 -5.24 -0.07 23.79
CA PHE A 189 -5.11 -0.74 22.52
C PHE A 189 -3.81 -0.39 21.80
N ASP A 190 -3.34 -1.33 20.99
CA ASP A 190 -2.15 -1.23 20.17
C ASP A 190 -2.52 -1.13 18.70
N VAL A 191 -1.76 -0.36 17.92
CA VAL A 191 -2.12 0.01 16.55
C VAL A 191 -1.07 -0.43 15.54
N GLY A 192 -1.52 -1.06 14.45
CA GLY A 192 -0.78 -1.18 13.20
C GLY A 192 0.28 -2.29 13.16
N LEU A 193 1.17 -2.23 12.17
CA LEU A 193 2.26 -3.19 11.95
C LEU A 193 3.10 -3.43 13.20
N MET A 194 3.36 -2.36 13.94
CA MET A 194 4.30 -2.36 15.07
C MET A 194 3.60 -2.44 16.42
N GLN A 195 2.26 -2.52 16.45
CA GLN A 195 1.47 -2.57 17.69
C GLN A 195 1.89 -1.47 18.70
N VAL A 196 1.90 -0.22 18.24
CA VAL A 196 2.23 0.92 19.10
C VAL A 196 1.05 1.19 20.05
N ASN A 197 1.27 1.08 21.35
CA ASN A 197 0.23 1.29 22.36
C ASN A 197 -0.28 2.73 22.40
N TRP A 198 -1.60 2.91 22.36
CA TRP A 198 -2.24 4.21 22.31
C TRP A 198 -2.14 4.99 23.63
N CYS A 199 -2.33 4.35 24.80
CA CYS A 199 -2.20 5.03 26.10
C CYS A 199 -0.80 5.66 26.27
N TYR A 200 0.25 4.94 25.89
CA TYR A 200 1.63 5.39 26.11
C TYR A 200 2.16 6.31 25.00
N HIS A 201 1.78 6.05 23.75
CA HIS A 201 2.44 6.65 22.60
C HIS A 201 1.49 7.34 21.61
N GLY A 202 0.19 7.39 21.89
CA GLY A 202 -0.81 8.02 21.00
C GLY A 202 -0.47 9.47 20.61
N LYS A 203 0.17 10.22 21.53
CA LYS A 203 0.62 11.61 21.29
C LYS A 203 1.73 11.76 20.22
N ARG A 204 2.36 10.66 19.80
CA ARG A 204 3.36 10.65 18.70
C ARG A 204 2.70 10.69 17.32
N PHE A 205 1.39 10.50 17.25
CA PHE A 205 0.60 10.54 16.03
C PHE A 205 -0.22 11.82 15.96
N THR A 206 -0.37 12.37 14.75
CA THR A 206 -1.23 13.54 14.50
C THR A 206 -2.71 13.17 14.55
N SER A 207 -3.05 11.92 14.25
CA SER A 207 -4.41 11.38 14.30
C SER A 207 -4.40 9.85 14.40
N PRO A 208 -5.53 9.20 14.72
CA PRO A 208 -5.63 7.74 14.66
C PRO A 208 -5.54 7.19 13.23
N TRP A 209 -5.91 7.99 12.22
CA TRP A 209 -5.70 7.63 10.82
C TRP A 209 -4.21 7.53 10.51
N GLU A 210 -3.43 8.50 10.96
CA GLU A 210 -1.98 8.54 10.77
C GLU A 210 -1.27 7.42 11.55
N ALA A 211 -1.79 7.01 12.71
CA ALA A 211 -1.28 5.87 13.46
C ALA A 211 -1.38 4.53 12.71
N LEU A 212 -2.34 4.41 11.78
CA LEU A 212 -2.47 3.27 10.88
C LEU A 212 -1.62 3.41 9.60
N ALA A 213 -1.09 4.60 9.28
CA ALA A 213 -0.21 4.75 8.10
C ALA A 213 1.04 3.88 8.30
N PRO A 214 1.32 2.89 7.43
CA PRO A 214 2.42 1.95 7.64
C PRO A 214 3.77 2.64 7.88
N ALA A 215 4.10 3.69 7.11
CA ALA A 215 5.35 4.41 7.27
C ALA A 215 5.45 5.16 8.61
N THR A 216 4.39 5.86 9.03
CA THR A 216 4.40 6.56 10.32
C THR A 216 4.40 5.59 11.50
N ASN A 217 3.68 4.47 11.40
CA ASN A 217 3.66 3.43 12.41
C ASN A 217 5.07 2.82 12.63
N ILE A 218 5.78 2.52 11.53
CA ILE A 218 7.18 2.06 11.56
C ILE A 218 8.09 3.13 12.15
N ARG A 219 8.01 4.37 11.67
CA ARG A 219 8.85 5.48 12.16
C ARG A 219 8.72 5.71 13.67
N VAL A 220 7.49 5.67 14.20
CA VAL A 220 7.26 5.82 15.65
C VAL A 220 7.85 4.65 16.43
N ALA A 221 7.77 3.42 15.90
CA ALA A 221 8.43 2.27 16.51
C ALA A 221 9.96 2.40 16.50
N GLU A 222 10.55 2.90 15.41
CA GLU A 222 11.98 3.19 15.33
C GLU A 222 12.42 4.24 16.36
N ASP A 223 11.59 5.27 16.61
CA ASP A 223 11.86 6.27 17.64
C ASP A 223 11.89 5.61 19.03
N ILE A 224 10.90 4.78 19.36
CA ILE A 224 10.84 4.03 20.63
C ILE A 224 12.06 3.11 20.79
N LEU A 225 12.46 2.40 19.73
CA LEU A 225 13.64 1.52 19.74
C LEU A 225 14.94 2.31 19.96
N THR A 226 15.05 3.48 19.33
CA THR A 226 16.22 4.36 19.47
C THR A 226 16.32 4.89 20.91
N GLU A 227 15.19 5.32 21.50
CA GLU A 227 15.12 5.75 22.90
C GLU A 227 15.48 4.61 23.86
N ASN A 228 14.98 3.40 23.61
CA ASN A 228 15.31 2.22 24.41
C ASN A 228 16.80 1.85 24.28
N LEU A 229 17.39 2.00 23.10
CA LEU A 229 18.82 1.77 22.87
C LEU A 229 19.66 2.79 23.67
N GLN A 230 19.31 4.07 23.61
CA GLN A 230 19.99 5.12 24.37
C GLN A 230 19.94 4.87 25.88
N ARG A 231 18.78 4.43 26.40
CA ARG A 231 18.58 4.16 27.83
C ARG A 231 19.27 2.89 28.32
N SER A 232 19.37 1.87 27.46
CA SER A 232 19.86 0.54 27.86
C SER A 232 21.32 0.28 27.50
N GLY A 233 21.87 1.00 26.51
CA GLY A 233 23.18 0.74 25.92
C GLY A 233 23.30 -0.60 25.18
N SER A 234 22.18 -1.30 24.91
CA SER A 234 22.19 -2.65 24.35
C SER A 234 21.04 -2.85 23.38
N ALA A 235 21.36 -3.20 22.13
CA ALA A 235 20.35 -3.48 21.11
C ALA A 235 19.41 -4.62 21.51
N MET A 236 19.93 -5.68 22.15
CA MET A 236 19.12 -6.77 22.69
C MET A 236 18.12 -6.27 23.74
N LYS A 237 18.58 -5.46 24.70
CA LYS A 237 17.69 -4.88 25.71
C LYS A 237 16.69 -3.93 25.07
N ALA A 238 17.09 -3.15 24.06
CA ALA A 238 16.21 -2.23 23.37
C ALA A 238 15.02 -2.94 22.71
N VAL A 239 15.28 -4.08 22.05
CA VAL A 239 14.24 -4.94 21.47
C VAL A 239 13.39 -5.59 22.55
N ALA A 240 13.99 -6.12 23.63
CA ALA A 240 13.21 -6.71 24.73
C ALA A 240 12.29 -5.68 25.40
N TRP A 241 12.80 -4.47 25.64
CA TRP A 241 12.08 -3.35 26.26
C TRP A 241 10.99 -2.78 25.37
N TYR A 242 11.03 -3.02 24.06
CA TYR A 242 9.93 -2.68 23.16
C TYR A 242 8.61 -3.31 23.61
N HIS A 243 8.67 -4.59 24.02
CA HIS A 243 7.52 -5.30 24.55
C HIS A 243 7.33 -5.09 26.05
N SER A 244 8.41 -5.23 26.84
CA SER A 244 8.37 -4.98 28.28
C SER A 244 9.77 -4.86 28.87
N ALA A 245 9.97 -3.88 29.75
CA ALA A 245 11.19 -3.79 30.55
C ALA A 245 11.28 -4.87 31.66
N ASN A 246 10.18 -5.59 31.95
CA ASN A 246 10.20 -6.73 32.87
C ASN A 246 10.92 -7.93 32.22
N PRO A 247 12.03 -8.45 32.79
CA PRO A 247 12.77 -9.57 32.24
C PRO A 247 11.95 -10.84 31.98
N GLU A 248 10.96 -11.14 32.84
CA GLU A 248 10.11 -12.34 32.71
C GLU A 248 9.27 -12.34 31.43
N ARG A 249 8.95 -11.14 30.92
CA ARG A 249 8.21 -10.95 29.66
C ARG A 249 9.15 -10.68 28.48
N GLY A 250 10.22 -9.92 28.71
CA GLY A 250 11.19 -9.53 27.68
C GLY A 250 12.02 -10.69 27.13
N GLY A 251 12.42 -11.66 27.97
CA GLY A 251 13.20 -12.83 27.55
C GLY A 251 12.46 -13.72 26.53
N PRO A 252 11.25 -14.22 26.85
CA PRO A 252 10.44 -14.99 25.90
C PRO A 252 10.11 -14.23 24.62
N TYR A 253 9.86 -12.91 24.72
CA TYR A 253 9.64 -12.04 23.55
C TYR A 253 10.86 -12.01 22.63
N PHE A 254 12.05 -11.76 23.18
CA PHE A 254 13.30 -11.71 22.40
C PHE A 254 13.63 -13.06 21.74
N SER A 255 13.34 -14.18 22.40
CA SER A 255 13.51 -15.50 21.79
C SER A 255 12.64 -15.70 20.53
N ARG A 256 11.37 -15.28 20.56
CA ARG A 256 10.49 -15.32 19.37
C ARG A 256 10.99 -14.38 18.26
N PHE A 257 11.43 -13.18 18.65
CA PHE A 257 12.03 -12.23 17.73
C PHE A 257 13.22 -12.84 16.98
N MET A 258 14.16 -13.47 17.70
CA MET A 258 15.33 -14.11 17.07
C MET A 258 14.95 -15.23 16.10
N LYS A 259 13.89 -16.01 16.40
CA LYS A 259 13.38 -17.03 15.48
C LYS A 259 12.89 -16.43 14.16
N HIS A 260 12.25 -15.26 14.20
CA HIS A 260 11.83 -14.56 12.99
C HIS A 260 13.03 -14.00 12.22
N VAL A 261 13.96 -13.35 12.90
CA VAL A 261 15.17 -12.78 12.27
C VAL A 261 15.99 -13.85 11.56
N ALA A 262 16.13 -15.04 12.16
CA ALA A 262 16.85 -16.16 11.56
C ALA A 262 16.24 -16.67 10.23
N GLN A 263 14.97 -16.34 9.95
CA GLN A 263 14.28 -16.70 8.72
C GLN A 263 14.42 -15.65 7.62
N PHE A 264 14.97 -14.46 7.94
CA PHE A 264 15.24 -13.40 6.96
C PHE A 264 16.62 -13.65 6.35
N GLN A 265 16.69 -14.66 5.48
CA GLN A 265 17.83 -14.90 4.61
C GLN A 265 17.94 -13.76 3.59
#